data_AF-A0A7R9YTN9-F1
#
_entry.id   AF-A0A7R9YTN9-F1
#
_cell.length_a   1.000
_cell.length_b   1.000
_cell.length_c   1.000
_cell.angle_alpha   90.00
_cell.angle_beta   90.00
_cell.angle_gamma   90.00
#
_symmetry.space_group_name_H-M   'P 1'
#
loop_
_entity.id
_entity.type
_entity.pdbx_description
1 polymer ?
#
loop_
_entity_poly.entity_id
_entity_poly.type
_entity_poly.pdbx_seq_one_letter_code
_entity_poly.pdbx_strand_id
1 'polypeptide(L)'
;EWVGPTMQLLVRLLGAAAELDSHAAAFSLMNLVIERMGDHIRPFVSPILQLMPQLWADADGSPLVRIQVLLSMQRLVAVMGPESPACYSLVLPAASSAIDVANPESLSLCEDGLALLLVLLRSAPSAEAGAPLLGLVP
;
A
#
# COMPACT_ATOMS: atom_id res chain seq x y z
N GLU A 1 -17.90 -12.06 -13.09
CA GLU A 1 -17.30 -12.15 -14.43
C GLU A 1 -16.48 -10.92 -14.84
N TRP A 2 -16.77 -9.69 -14.38
CA TRP A 2 -16.06 -8.47 -14.84
C TRP A 2 -14.87 -8.02 -13.99
N VAL A 3 -14.59 -8.70 -12.87
CA VAL A 3 -13.57 -8.32 -11.90
C VAL A 3 -12.15 -8.38 -12.48
N GLY A 4 -11.79 -9.51 -13.09
CA GLY A 4 -10.44 -9.70 -13.66
C GLY A 4 -10.08 -8.66 -14.73
N PRO A 5 -10.93 -8.43 -15.75
CA PRO A 5 -10.69 -7.40 -16.75
C PRO A 5 -10.58 -5.99 -16.18
N THR A 6 -11.41 -5.65 -15.19
CA THR A 6 -11.40 -4.34 -14.53
C THR A 6 -10.08 -4.10 -13.78
N MET A 7 -9.59 -5.11 -13.04
CA MET A 7 -8.32 -5.01 -12.33
C MET A 7 -7.11 -4.91 -13.27
N GLN A 8 -7.12 -5.64 -14.39
CA GLN A 8 -6.07 -5.52 -15.41
C GLN A 8 -6.06 -4.13 -16.04
N LEU A 9 -7.23 -3.54 -16.30
CA LEU A 9 -7.32 -2.18 -16.83
C LEU A 9 -6.78 -1.16 -15.82
N LEU A 10 -7.11 -1.31 -14.53
CA LEU A 10 -6.63 -0.43 -13.46
C LEU A 10 -5.11 -0.48 -13.30
N VAL A 11 -4.53 -1.68 -13.32
CA VAL A 11 -3.07 -1.87 -13.28
C VAL A 11 -2.39 -1.17 -14.46
N ARG A 12 -2.96 -1.29 -15.68
CA ARG A 12 -2.44 -0.60 -16.86
C ARG A 12 -2.59 0.91 -16.76
N LEU A 13 -3.70 1.39 -16.20
CA LEU A 13 -3.97 2.82 -16.04
C LEU A 13 -3.00 3.46 -15.04
N LEU A 14 -2.66 2.74 -13.95
CA LEU A 14 -1.64 3.14 -12.98
C LEU A 14 -0.24 3.21 -13.61
N GLY A 15 0.10 2.26 -14.48
CA GLY A 15 1.39 2.27 -15.16
C GLY A 15 1.50 3.28 -16.32
N ALA A 16 0.37 3.79 -16.82
CA ALA A 16 0.31 4.66 -17.99
C ALA A 16 0.01 6.14 -17.67
N ALA A 17 -0.39 6.46 -16.44
CA ALA A 17 -0.65 7.83 -16.05
C ALA A 17 0.71 8.56 -15.94
N ALA A 18 0.93 9.60 -16.75
CA ALA A 18 2.21 10.33 -16.81
C ALA A 18 2.10 11.77 -16.25
N GLU A 19 1.01 12.11 -15.56
CA GLU A 19 0.77 13.44 -15.00
C GLU A 19 0.20 13.34 -13.58
N LEU A 20 0.71 14.16 -12.66
CA LEU A 20 0.44 14.10 -11.21
C LEU A 20 -1.06 14.12 -10.85
N ASP A 21 -1.86 14.96 -11.51
CA ASP A 21 -3.31 15.04 -11.27
C ASP A 21 -4.04 13.77 -11.77
N SER A 22 -3.56 13.19 -12.86
CA SER A 22 -4.06 11.92 -13.41
C SER A 22 -3.62 10.73 -12.55
N HIS A 23 -2.42 10.79 -11.94
CA HIS A 23 -1.86 9.78 -11.07
C HIS A 23 -2.64 9.65 -9.77
N ALA A 24 -2.89 10.78 -9.07
CA ALA A 24 -3.64 10.78 -7.82
C ALA A 24 -5.09 10.31 -8.01
N ALA A 25 -5.74 10.68 -9.11
CA ALA A 25 -7.08 10.21 -9.45
C ALA A 25 -7.11 8.71 -9.78
N ALA A 26 -6.14 8.20 -10.55
CA ALA A 26 -6.02 6.77 -10.85
C ALA A 26 -5.80 5.93 -9.58
N PHE A 27 -4.95 6.41 -8.67
CA PHE A 27 -4.74 5.80 -7.36
C PHE A 27 -5.99 5.83 -6.49
N SER A 28 -6.70 6.95 -6.45
CA SER A 28 -7.95 7.07 -5.70
C SER A 28 -9.03 6.12 -6.23
N LEU A 29 -9.11 5.95 -7.55
CA LEU A 29 -10.01 5.00 -8.20
C LEU A 29 -9.59 3.54 -7.89
N MET A 30 -8.31 3.22 -7.93
CA MET A 30 -7.82 1.90 -7.53
C MET A 30 -8.19 1.61 -6.07
N ASN A 31 -7.94 2.55 -5.18
CA ASN A 31 -8.26 2.46 -3.76
C ASN A 31 -9.76 2.24 -3.52
N LEU A 32 -10.61 2.96 -4.26
CA LEU A 32 -12.06 2.76 -4.25
C LEU A 32 -12.45 1.36 -4.74
N VAL A 33 -11.82 0.86 -5.81
CA VAL A 33 -12.10 -0.48 -6.36
C VAL A 33 -11.65 -1.57 -5.40
N ILE A 34 -10.46 -1.45 -4.79
CA ILE A 34 -9.98 -2.35 -3.74
C ILE A 34 -11.00 -2.44 -2.61
N GLU A 35 -11.50 -1.29 -2.15
CA GLU A 35 -12.46 -1.21 -1.06
C GLU A 35 -13.84 -1.78 -1.42
N ARG A 36 -14.31 -1.57 -2.65
CA ARG A 36 -15.61 -2.07 -3.12
C ARG A 36 -15.62 -3.56 -3.46
N MET A 37 -14.46 -4.14 -3.78
CA MET A 37 -14.36 -5.56 -4.15
C MET A 37 -14.34 -6.53 -2.97
N GLY A 38 -14.02 -6.06 -1.76
CA GLY A 38 -13.99 -6.91 -0.55
C GLY A 38 -13.12 -8.16 -0.76
N ASP A 39 -13.61 -9.34 -0.35
CA ASP A 39 -12.87 -10.60 -0.46
C ASP A 39 -12.59 -11.04 -1.92
N HIS A 40 -13.35 -10.53 -2.90
CA HIS A 40 -13.16 -10.89 -4.31
C HIS A 40 -11.84 -10.38 -4.89
N ILE A 41 -11.11 -9.49 -4.18
CA ILE A 41 -9.80 -9.01 -4.61
C ILE A 41 -8.66 -9.96 -4.26
N ARG A 42 -8.84 -10.93 -3.34
CA ARG A 42 -7.79 -11.85 -2.87
C ARG A 42 -6.88 -12.41 -3.97
N PRO A 43 -7.39 -12.90 -5.12
CA PRO A 43 -6.54 -13.45 -6.19
C PRO A 43 -5.59 -12.44 -6.83
N PHE A 44 -5.90 -11.14 -6.70
CA PHE A 44 -5.18 -10.03 -7.33
C PHE A 44 -4.27 -9.29 -6.35
N VAL A 45 -4.36 -9.57 -5.05
CA VAL A 45 -3.61 -8.84 -4.00
C VAL A 45 -2.10 -8.92 -4.23
N SER A 46 -1.57 -10.13 -4.45
CA SER A 46 -0.13 -10.31 -4.63
C SER A 46 0.43 -9.58 -5.86
N PRO A 47 -0.19 -9.71 -7.07
CA PRO A 47 0.22 -8.90 -8.23
C PRO A 47 0.18 -7.39 -8.00
N ILE A 48 -0.84 -6.87 -7.30
CA ILE A 48 -0.95 -5.43 -7.04
C ILE A 48 0.14 -4.98 -6.06
N LEU A 49 0.36 -5.73 -4.98
CA LEU A 49 1.41 -5.44 -4.00
C LEU A 49 2.81 -5.40 -4.62
N GLN A 50 3.07 -6.23 -5.64
CA GLN A 50 4.35 -6.22 -6.36
C GLN A 50 4.61 -4.91 -7.12
N LEU A 51 3.58 -4.15 -7.46
CA LEU A 51 3.72 -2.85 -8.14
C LEU A 51 3.99 -1.71 -7.16
N MET A 52 3.62 -1.88 -5.88
CA MET A 52 3.67 -0.80 -4.89
C MET A 52 5.08 -0.24 -4.64
N PRO A 53 6.17 -1.04 -4.57
CA PRO A 53 7.52 -0.50 -4.39
C PRO A 53 7.96 0.39 -5.55
N GLN A 54 7.61 0.02 -6.79
CA GLN A 54 7.92 0.83 -7.95
C GLN A 54 7.14 2.14 -7.91
N LEU A 55 5.83 2.09 -7.66
CA LEU A 55 5.00 3.29 -7.58
C LEU A 55 5.38 4.22 -6.42
N TRP A 56 5.94 3.68 -5.33
CA TRP A 56 6.52 4.45 -4.25
C TRP A 56 7.77 5.22 -4.69
N ALA A 57 8.66 4.55 -5.44
CA ALA A 57 9.89 5.15 -5.96
C ALA A 57 9.58 6.22 -7.03
N ASP A 58 8.64 5.93 -7.92
CA ASP A 58 8.22 6.79 -9.04
C ASP A 58 7.35 7.98 -8.59
N ALA A 59 7.06 8.12 -7.28
CA ALA A 59 6.25 9.22 -6.77
C ALA A 59 6.92 10.62 -6.87
N ASP A 60 8.14 10.73 -7.39
CA ASP A 60 8.89 11.99 -7.64
C ASP A 60 8.90 12.98 -6.45
N GLY A 61 8.86 12.47 -5.22
CA GLY A 61 8.81 13.30 -4.01
C GLY A 61 7.46 13.99 -3.77
N SER A 62 6.39 13.52 -4.42
CA SER A 62 5.01 13.93 -4.15
C SER A 62 4.47 13.18 -2.93
N PRO A 63 4.26 13.87 -1.78
CA PRO A 63 3.74 13.22 -0.59
C PRO A 63 2.33 12.67 -0.83
N LEU A 64 1.52 13.34 -1.67
CA LEU A 64 0.16 12.90 -1.96
C LEU A 64 0.11 11.54 -2.67
N VAL A 65 1.00 11.29 -3.64
CA VAL A 65 1.09 9.99 -4.33
C VAL A 65 1.57 8.92 -3.35
N ARG A 66 2.56 9.25 -2.51
CA ARG A 66 3.05 8.35 -1.45
C ARG A 66 1.96 7.97 -0.44
N ILE A 67 1.13 8.93 -0.02
CA ILE A 67 -0.05 8.66 0.82
C ILE A 67 -0.98 7.66 0.15
N GLN A 68 -1.28 7.83 -1.15
CA GLN A 68 -2.13 6.89 -1.86
C GLN A 68 -1.54 5.48 -1.97
N VAL A 69 -0.22 5.37 -2.14
CA VAL A 69 0.50 4.08 -2.13
C VAL A 69 0.40 3.43 -0.75
N LEU A 70 0.66 4.16 0.34
CA LEU A 70 0.53 3.63 1.71
C LEU A 70 -0.90 3.15 1.98
N LEU A 71 -1.89 3.94 1.58
CA LEU A 71 -3.30 3.60 1.75
C LEU A 71 -3.69 2.36 0.92
N SER A 72 -3.09 2.18 -0.26
CA SER A 72 -3.26 0.96 -1.06
C SER A 72 -2.66 -0.26 -0.36
N MET A 73 -1.42 -0.13 0.14
CA MET A 73 -0.76 -1.19 0.93
C MET A 73 -1.59 -1.56 2.16
N GLN A 74 -2.13 -0.59 2.90
CA GLN A 74 -3.02 -0.83 4.05
C GLN A 74 -4.20 -1.72 3.67
N ARG A 75 -4.94 -1.34 2.61
CA ARG A 75 -6.11 -2.12 2.17
C ARG A 75 -5.72 -3.54 1.74
N LEU A 76 -4.62 -3.68 1.00
CA LEU A 76 -4.15 -4.98 0.51
C LEU A 76 -3.72 -5.89 1.66
N VAL A 77 -2.96 -5.37 2.63
CA VAL A 77 -2.57 -6.10 3.85
C VAL A 77 -3.80 -6.54 4.64
N ALA A 78 -4.80 -5.66 4.79
CA ALA A 78 -6.04 -5.99 5.49
C ALA A 78 -6.79 -7.14 4.83
N VAL A 79 -6.79 -7.21 3.49
CA VAL A 79 -7.38 -8.34 2.74
C VAL A 79 -6.60 -9.64 2.95
N MET A 80 -5.26 -9.58 3.01
CA MET A 80 -4.44 -10.77 3.29
C MET A 80 -4.70 -11.33 4.69
N GLY A 81 -4.95 -10.47 5.67
CA GLY A 81 -5.17 -10.87 7.06
C GLY A 81 -4.00 -11.73 7.56
N PRO A 82 -4.23 -12.97 8.04
CA PRO A 82 -3.18 -13.82 8.62
C PRO A 82 -2.06 -14.20 7.63
N GLU A 83 -2.25 -14.02 6.32
CA GLU A 83 -1.23 -14.23 5.29
C GLU A 83 -0.32 -13.01 5.09
N SER A 84 -0.56 -11.92 5.82
CA SER A 84 0.20 -10.66 5.72
C SER A 84 1.73 -10.80 5.85
N PRO A 85 2.33 -11.76 6.57
CA PRO A 85 3.79 -11.91 6.60
C PRO A 85 4.43 -12.08 5.23
N ALA A 86 3.70 -12.61 4.24
CA ALA A 86 4.21 -12.80 2.88
C ALA A 86 4.49 -11.47 2.13
N CYS A 87 3.94 -10.34 2.58
CA CYS A 87 4.14 -9.04 1.93
C CYS A 87 5.08 -8.09 2.68
N TYR A 88 5.62 -8.47 3.84
CA TYR A 88 6.44 -7.59 4.67
C TYR A 88 7.67 -7.04 3.93
N SER A 89 8.33 -7.85 3.10
CA SER A 89 9.47 -7.41 2.30
C SER A 89 9.14 -6.30 1.30
N LEU A 90 7.89 -6.20 0.86
CA LEU A 90 7.41 -5.18 -0.08
C LEU A 90 6.92 -3.92 0.63
N VAL A 91 6.32 -4.08 1.82
CA VAL A 91 5.59 -3.01 2.51
C VAL A 91 6.46 -2.28 3.54
N LEU A 92 7.36 -3.00 4.23
CA LEU A 92 8.15 -2.42 5.32
C LEU A 92 9.06 -1.27 4.87
N PRO A 93 9.76 -1.32 3.73
CA PRO A 93 10.61 -0.20 3.32
C PRO A 93 9.86 1.13 3.20
N ALA A 94 8.64 1.10 2.65
CA ALA A 94 7.78 2.28 2.54
C ALA A 94 7.27 2.74 3.92
N ALA A 95 6.83 1.79 4.76
CA ALA A 95 6.38 2.10 6.12
C ALA A 95 7.50 2.75 6.97
N SER A 96 8.70 2.18 6.95
CA SER A 96 9.87 2.72 7.67
C SER A 96 10.25 4.11 7.16
N SER A 97 10.22 4.34 5.84
CA SER A 97 10.54 5.63 5.26
C SER A 97 9.49 6.72 5.57
N ALA A 98 8.22 6.33 5.72
CA ALA A 98 7.12 7.24 6.03
C ALA A 98 7.16 7.79 7.47
N ILE A 99 7.68 7.00 8.41
CA ILE A 99 7.77 7.34 9.85
C ILE A 99 9.15 7.85 10.28
N ASP A 100 10.14 7.83 9.36
CA ASP A 100 11.49 8.31 9.65
C ASP A 100 11.47 9.84 9.85
N VAL A 101 11.68 10.28 11.08
CA VAL A 101 11.76 11.70 11.46
C VAL A 101 12.89 12.47 10.77
N ALA A 102 13.89 11.78 10.21
CA ALA A 102 14.92 12.42 9.38
C ALA A 102 14.43 12.73 7.95
N ASN A 103 13.35 12.10 7.50
CA ASN A 103 12.74 12.35 6.20
C ASN A 103 11.94 13.67 6.24
N PRO A 104 12.24 14.66 5.40
CA PRO A 104 11.49 15.93 5.36
C PRO A 104 10.00 15.75 5.00
N GLU A 105 9.64 14.66 4.33
CA GLU A 105 8.24 14.33 4.02
C GLU A 105 7.50 13.63 5.18
N SER A 106 8.21 13.24 6.26
CA SER A 106 7.62 12.52 7.40
C SER A 106 6.44 13.25 8.02
N LEU A 107 6.45 14.59 8.04
CA LEU A 107 5.34 15.37 8.58
C LEU A 107 4.02 15.14 7.82
N SER A 108 4.10 14.81 6.52
CA SER A 108 2.94 14.50 5.68
C SER A 108 2.63 13.01 5.61
N LEU A 109 3.61 12.14 5.86
CA LEU A 109 3.49 10.69 5.66
C LEU A 109 3.34 9.89 6.96
N CYS A 110 3.73 10.46 8.10
CA CYS A 110 3.84 9.72 9.36
C CYS A 110 2.49 9.15 9.82
N GLU A 111 1.40 9.90 9.68
CA GLU A 111 0.06 9.40 10.05
C GLU A 111 -0.31 8.14 9.24
N ASP A 112 -0.14 8.19 7.92
CA ASP A 112 -0.41 7.05 7.03
C ASP A 112 0.59 5.89 7.22
N GLY A 113 1.84 6.20 7.53
CA GLY A 113 2.87 5.22 7.88
C GLY A 113 2.55 4.46 9.16
N LEU A 114 2.13 5.16 10.21
CA LEU A 114 1.66 4.57 11.47
C LEU A 114 0.36 3.78 11.27
N ALA A 115 -0.56 4.27 10.44
CA ALA A 115 -1.78 3.55 10.09
C ALA A 115 -1.45 2.22 9.37
N LEU A 116 -0.45 2.22 8.47
CA LEU A 116 0.05 1.00 7.83
C LEU A 116 0.67 0.02 8.83
N LEU A 117 1.51 0.50 9.75
CA LEU A 117 2.05 -0.34 10.83
C LEU A 117 0.95 -0.96 11.69
N LEU A 118 -0.09 -0.18 12.03
CA LEU A 118 -1.22 -0.67 12.81
C LEU A 118 -1.98 -1.78 12.07
N VAL A 119 -2.19 -1.64 10.76
CA VAL A 119 -2.86 -2.67 9.94
C VAL A 119 -2.00 -3.94 9.85
N LEU A 120 -0.68 -3.81 9.66
CA LEU A 120 0.25 -4.94 9.68
C LEU A 120 0.19 -5.70 11.01
N LEU A 121 0.23 -4.98 12.14
CA LEU A 121 0.14 -5.57 13.48
C LEU A 121 -1.18 -6.30 13.72
N ARG A 122 -2.31 -5.70 13.30
CA ARG A 122 -3.64 -6.32 13.40
C ARG A 122 -3.80 -7.56 12.52
N SER A 123 -3.07 -7.59 11.40
CA SER A 123 -3.12 -8.68 10.43
C SER A 123 -2.10 -9.79 10.74
N ALA A 124 -1.17 -9.58 11.67
CA ALA A 124 -0.19 -10.57 12.04
C ALA A 124 -0.87 -11.78 12.73
N PRO A 125 -0.62 -13.02 12.27
CA PRO A 125 -1.28 -14.21 12.81
C PRO A 125 -0.79 -14.61 14.22
N SER A 126 0.37 -14.09 14.65
CA SER A 126 0.98 -14.38 15.95
C SER A 126 1.88 -13.24 16.42
N ALA A 127 2.24 -13.25 17.70
CA ALA A 127 3.18 -12.28 18.27
C ALA A 127 4.58 -12.38 17.62
N GLU A 128 5.02 -13.59 17.25
CA GLU A 128 6.29 -13.82 16.55
C GLU A 128 6.29 -13.19 15.15
N ALA A 129 5.16 -13.30 14.42
CA ALA A 129 4.98 -12.65 13.14
C ALA A 129 4.84 -11.13 13.25
N GLY A 130 4.45 -10.60 14.42
CA GLY A 130 4.39 -9.17 14.71
C GLY A 130 5.71 -8.56 15.20
N ALA A 131 6.64 -9.39 15.72
CA ALA A 131 7.93 -8.94 16.25
C ALA A 131 8.75 -8.01 15.33
N PRO A 132 8.90 -8.29 14.01
CA PRO A 132 9.64 -7.38 13.13
C PRO A 132 8.97 -6.01 12.94
N LEU A 133 7.65 -5.91 13.16
CA LEU A 133 6.90 -4.66 13.03
C LEU A 133 7.11 -3.74 14.24
N LEU A 134 7.32 -4.33 15.43
CA LEU A 134 7.55 -3.57 16.66
C LEU A 134 8.87 -2.82 16.65
N GLY A 135 9.87 -3.32 15.90
CA GLY A 135 11.16 -2.63 15.72
C GLY A 135 11.08 -1.36 14.86
N LEU A 136 9.94 -1.10 14.21
CA LEU A 136 9.70 0.10 13.42
C LEU A 136 8.97 1.20 14.20
N VAL A 137 8.48 0.92 15.40
CA VAL A 137 7.82 1.96 16.21
C VAL A 137 8.89 2.94 16.71
N PRO A 138 8.74 4.26 16.43
CA PRO A 138 9.67 5.29 16.91
C PRO A 138 9.63 5.48 18.43
#